data_AF-A0A950Y7T7-F1
#
_entry.id   AF-A0A950Y7T7-F1
#
_cell.length_a   1.000
_cell.length_b   1.000
_cell.length_c   1.000
_cell.angle_alpha   90.00
_cell.angle_beta   90.00
_cell.angle_gamma   90.00
#
_symmetry.space_group_name_H-M   'P 1'
#
loop_
_entity.id
_entity.type
_entity.pdbx_description
1 polymer ?
#
loop_
_entity_poly.entity_id
_entity_poly.type
_entity_poly.pdbx_seq_one_letter_code
_entity_poly.pdbx_strand_id
1 'polypeptide(L)'
;GAQTECQERLDANAEYRGHINDHLSQHGLTYEKGLTNKNFLWLLVEEIGLDALKARVKRPLTDLRVGPFYGCYIVRPVTRLGIDEEHPRDRYLHWVIEALGGTVIDYAGVYKCCGFPIITMNKEASLKQAGRHLGDALDAEADCLVVPCPLCHLNLDLQQPVAAKVVGRELGMPVLHLPQLVGLALGLSPKELGMNKHIVKPTSVIDWSTSVVASTAA
;
A
#
# COMPACT_ATOMS: atom_id res chain seq x y z
N GLY A 1 -1.04 2.92 12.57
CA GLY A 1 0.07 3.79 12.98
C GLY A 1 -0.42 5.00 13.74
N ALA A 2 -0.40 6.19 13.12
CA ALA A 2 -0.71 7.45 13.81
C ALA A 2 -2.14 7.50 14.38
N GLN A 3 -3.12 7.02 13.61
CA GLN A 3 -4.52 7.00 14.08
C GLN A 3 -4.73 6.01 15.22
N THR A 4 -4.09 4.84 15.17
CA THR A 4 -4.06 3.86 16.27
C THR A 4 -3.48 4.46 17.54
N GLU A 5 -2.38 5.21 17.42
CA GLU A 5 -1.78 5.91 18.56
C GLU A 5 -2.69 7.00 19.13
N CYS A 6 -3.34 7.78 18.27
CA CYS A 6 -4.31 8.78 18.69
C CYS A 6 -5.46 8.13 19.48
N GLN A 7 -6.02 7.04 18.95
CA GLN A 7 -7.04 6.26 19.60
C GLN A 7 -6.58 5.72 20.96
N GLU A 8 -5.42 5.07 21.03
CA GLU A 8 -4.87 4.55 22.29
C GLU A 8 -4.75 5.64 23.37
N ARG A 9 -4.27 6.82 23.00
CA ARG A 9 -4.12 7.95 23.93
C ARG A 9 -5.47 8.47 24.43
N LEU A 10 -6.43 8.63 23.52
CA LEU A 10 -7.79 9.07 23.86
C LEU A 10 -8.51 8.02 24.72
N ASP A 11 -8.28 6.73 24.47
CA ASP A 11 -8.92 5.65 25.21
C ASP A 11 -8.27 5.44 26.59
N ALA A 12 -6.96 5.61 26.71
CA ALA A 12 -6.23 5.40 27.96
C ALA A 12 -6.43 6.52 29.00
N ASN A 13 -6.63 7.77 28.58
CA ASN A 13 -6.66 8.91 29.50
C ASN A 13 -7.98 9.69 29.41
N ALA A 14 -8.79 9.64 30.47
CA ALA A 14 -10.07 10.33 30.55
C ALA A 14 -9.94 11.87 30.64
N GLU A 15 -8.92 12.38 31.31
CA GLU A 15 -8.64 13.82 31.40
C GLU A 15 -8.24 14.37 30.02
N TYR A 16 -7.32 13.69 29.33
CA TYR A 16 -6.93 14.08 27.97
C TYR A 16 -8.11 14.02 27.00
N ARG A 17 -8.94 12.96 27.08
CA ARG A 17 -10.16 12.86 26.27
C ARG A 17 -11.16 13.99 26.60
N GLY A 18 -11.31 14.35 27.87
CA GLY A 18 -12.12 15.50 28.30
C GLY A 18 -11.64 16.80 27.67
N HIS A 19 -10.33 17.08 27.77
CA HIS A 19 -9.71 18.25 27.15
C HIS A 19 -9.94 18.30 25.63
N ILE A 20 -9.80 17.18 24.92
CA ILE A 20 -10.10 17.12 23.47
C ILE A 20 -11.59 17.33 23.19
N ASN A 21 -12.47 16.76 24.00
CA ASN A 21 -13.92 16.93 23.85
C ASN A 21 -14.38 18.38 24.11
N ASP A 22 -13.72 19.14 24.98
CA ASP A 22 -13.99 20.56 25.17
C ASP A 22 -13.81 21.34 23.86
N HIS A 23 -12.77 21.02 23.09
CA HIS A 23 -12.53 21.60 21.76
C HIS A 23 -13.53 21.10 20.71
N LEU A 24 -13.84 19.81 20.70
CA LEU A 24 -14.77 19.21 19.73
C LEU A 24 -16.22 19.70 19.93
N SER A 25 -16.61 20.00 21.17
CA SER A 25 -17.97 20.42 21.53
C SER A 25 -18.39 21.72 20.82
N GLN A 26 -17.45 22.61 20.51
CA GLN A 26 -17.68 23.84 19.75
C GLN A 26 -18.22 23.59 18.33
N HIS A 27 -18.00 22.38 17.82
CA HIS A 27 -18.48 21.91 16.52
C HIS A 27 -19.58 20.85 16.64
N GLY A 28 -20.13 20.62 17.85
CA GLY A 28 -21.14 19.59 18.09
C GLY A 28 -20.60 18.16 17.98
N LEU A 29 -19.30 17.97 18.20
CA LEU A 29 -18.62 16.68 18.12
C LEU A 29 -18.17 16.21 19.50
N THR A 30 -18.14 14.90 19.69
CA THR A 30 -17.59 14.24 20.88
C THR A 30 -16.89 12.96 20.44
N TYR A 31 -15.74 12.67 21.05
CA TYR A 31 -15.09 11.38 20.98
C TYR A 31 -15.51 10.51 22.16
N GLU A 32 -15.97 9.29 21.85
CA GLU A 32 -16.25 8.23 22.82
C GLU A 32 -15.41 6.98 22.50
N LYS A 33 -15.12 6.19 23.53
CA LYS A 33 -14.41 4.92 23.34
C LYS A 33 -15.27 3.92 22.55
N GLY A 34 -14.63 2.90 21.99
CA GLY A 34 -15.31 1.80 21.30
C GLY A 34 -15.21 1.86 19.78
N LEU A 35 -14.51 2.85 19.22
CA LEU A 35 -14.12 2.85 17.82
C LEU A 35 -13.05 1.78 17.58
N THR A 36 -12.93 1.31 16.34
CA THR A 36 -11.82 0.44 15.93
C THR A 36 -11.24 0.99 14.64
N ASN A 37 -9.96 1.39 14.67
CA ASN A 37 -9.27 1.81 13.47
C ASN A 37 -8.64 0.61 12.75
N LYS A 38 -9.18 0.28 11.58
CA LYS A 38 -8.69 -0.86 10.79
C LYS A 38 -8.16 -0.42 9.43
N ASN A 39 -6.97 -0.91 9.08
CA ASN A 39 -6.42 -0.73 7.74
C ASN A 39 -7.13 -1.64 6.73
N PHE A 40 -7.34 -1.17 5.50
CA PHE A 40 -7.97 -1.95 4.44
C PHE A 40 -7.25 -3.28 4.17
N LEU A 41 -5.92 -3.32 4.21
CA LEU A 41 -5.14 -4.56 4.07
C LEU A 41 -5.50 -5.58 5.17
N TRP A 42 -5.61 -5.12 6.42
CA TRP A 42 -5.93 -5.99 7.55
C TRP A 42 -7.38 -6.47 7.48
N LEU A 43 -8.30 -5.62 7.01
CA LEU A 43 -9.70 -5.99 6.80
C LEU A 43 -9.84 -7.12 5.75
N LEU A 44 -9.05 -7.07 4.66
CA LEU A 44 -9.04 -8.13 3.64
C LEU A 44 -8.65 -9.50 4.21
N VAL A 45 -7.72 -9.53 5.17
CA VAL A 45 -7.19 -10.78 5.74
C VAL A 45 -7.98 -11.24 6.95
N GLU A 46 -8.24 -10.36 7.91
CA GLU A 46 -8.78 -10.74 9.23
C GLU A 46 -10.31 -10.80 9.27
N GLU A 47 -11.00 -9.99 8.48
CA GLU A 47 -12.47 -9.92 8.51
C GLU A 47 -13.12 -10.55 7.29
N ILE A 48 -12.59 -10.25 6.09
CA ILE A 48 -13.08 -10.87 4.87
C ILE A 48 -12.53 -12.30 4.74
N GLY A 49 -11.24 -12.48 5.03
CA GLY A 49 -10.56 -13.76 4.88
C GLY A 49 -10.03 -13.99 3.46
N LEU A 50 -8.84 -14.58 3.37
CA LEU A 50 -8.16 -14.84 2.09
C LEU A 50 -8.95 -15.80 1.20
N ASP A 51 -9.61 -16.81 1.76
CA ASP A 51 -10.43 -17.76 0.98
C ASP A 51 -11.63 -17.05 0.32
N ALA A 52 -12.28 -16.16 1.07
CA ALA A 52 -13.41 -15.39 0.56
C ALA A 52 -12.95 -14.36 -0.49
N LEU A 53 -11.77 -13.77 -0.33
CA LEU A 53 -11.16 -12.90 -1.33
C LEU A 53 -10.85 -13.69 -2.62
N LYS A 54 -10.19 -14.85 -2.49
CA LYS A 54 -9.83 -15.73 -3.61
C LYS A 54 -11.05 -16.20 -4.39
N ALA A 55 -12.14 -16.55 -3.71
CA ALA A 55 -13.39 -16.96 -4.34
C ALA A 55 -14.06 -15.86 -5.19
N ARG A 56 -13.70 -14.58 -4.99
CA ARG A 56 -14.23 -13.44 -5.76
C ARG A 56 -13.33 -13.03 -6.92
N VAL A 57 -12.12 -13.58 -7.02
CA VAL A 57 -11.18 -13.29 -8.11
C VAL A 57 -11.82 -13.70 -9.44
N LYS A 58 -11.95 -12.73 -10.35
CA LYS A 58 -12.46 -12.93 -11.71
C LYS A 58 -11.33 -12.99 -12.73
N ARG A 59 -10.23 -12.29 -12.45
CA ARG A 59 -9.04 -12.22 -13.28
C ARG A 59 -7.82 -12.49 -12.38
N PRO A 60 -7.45 -13.76 -12.16
CA PRO A 60 -6.26 -14.09 -11.38
C PRO A 60 -5.04 -13.34 -11.92
N LEU A 61 -4.18 -12.85 -11.03
CA LEU A 61 -2.97 -12.09 -11.37
C LEU A 61 -1.83 -12.99 -11.90
N THR A 62 -2.17 -14.08 -12.59
CA THR A 62 -1.24 -15.10 -13.06
C THR A 62 -0.11 -14.49 -13.87
N ASP A 63 1.13 -14.91 -13.60
CA ASP A 63 2.36 -14.42 -14.25
C ASP A 63 2.69 -12.94 -13.99
N LEU A 64 1.94 -12.24 -13.13
CA LEU A 64 2.30 -10.89 -12.70
C LEU A 64 3.20 -10.95 -11.45
N ARG A 65 4.43 -10.46 -11.56
CA ARG A 65 5.39 -10.39 -10.47
C ARG A 65 5.23 -9.08 -9.70
N VAL A 66 4.76 -9.16 -8.46
CA VAL A 66 4.36 -8.00 -7.66
C VAL A 66 5.28 -7.86 -6.46
N GLY A 67 5.97 -6.72 -6.36
CA GLY A 67 6.74 -6.34 -5.19
C GLY A 67 5.87 -5.68 -4.12
N PRO A 68 5.80 -6.20 -2.88
CA PRO A 68 5.07 -5.56 -1.81
C PRO A 68 5.87 -4.37 -1.25
N PHE A 69 5.23 -3.22 -1.06
CA PHE A 69 5.81 -2.10 -0.34
C PHE A 69 4.84 -1.63 0.75
N TYR A 70 5.09 -2.04 2.00
CA TYR A 70 4.15 -1.85 3.11
C TYR A 70 3.97 -0.38 3.50
N GLY A 71 5.03 0.40 3.38
CA GLY A 71 5.13 1.67 4.08
C GLY A 71 5.31 1.49 5.60
N CYS A 72 5.71 2.55 6.29
CA CYS A 72 6.17 2.43 7.67
C CYS A 72 5.05 2.30 8.71
N TYR A 73 3.90 2.94 8.53
CA TYR A 73 2.88 3.11 9.58
C TYR A 73 1.96 1.90 9.82
N ILE A 74 2.02 0.88 8.97
CA ILE A 74 1.25 -0.37 9.10
C ILE A 74 2.09 -1.56 9.57
N VAL A 75 3.40 -1.36 9.74
CA VAL A 75 4.33 -2.37 10.30
C VAL A 75 5.13 -1.84 11.50
N ARG A 76 5.06 -0.53 11.80
CA ARG A 76 5.73 0.09 12.96
C ARG A 76 4.81 1.09 13.68
N PRO A 77 4.80 1.12 15.03
CA PRO A 77 5.51 0.20 15.94
C PRO A 77 4.79 -1.14 16.09
N VAL A 78 5.54 -2.24 16.09
CA VAL A 78 5.04 -3.64 16.08
C VAL A 78 4.02 -3.89 17.21
N THR A 79 4.36 -3.51 18.44
CA THR A 79 3.52 -3.74 19.64
C THR A 79 2.18 -3.02 19.57
N ARG A 80 2.19 -1.72 19.26
CA ARG A 80 0.99 -0.87 19.10
C ARG A 80 0.08 -1.35 17.97
N LEU A 81 0.66 -1.93 16.92
CA LEU A 81 -0.10 -2.43 15.79
C LEU A 81 -0.56 -3.87 16.00
N GLY A 82 -0.33 -4.47 17.17
CA GLY A 82 -0.72 -5.86 17.46
C GLY A 82 -0.19 -6.83 16.42
N ILE A 83 1.09 -6.68 16.06
CA ILE A 83 1.76 -7.60 15.14
C ILE A 83 2.41 -8.68 15.98
N ASP A 84 1.89 -9.90 15.87
CA ASP A 84 2.31 -11.07 16.64
C ASP A 84 2.13 -12.35 15.80
N GLU A 85 2.27 -13.52 16.42
CA GLU A 85 2.14 -14.81 15.73
C GLU A 85 0.70 -15.10 15.25
N GLU A 86 -0.32 -14.61 15.97
CA GLU A 86 -1.72 -14.77 15.58
C GLU A 86 -2.11 -13.79 14.46
N HIS A 87 -1.54 -12.59 14.49
CA HIS A 87 -1.78 -11.51 13.54
C HIS A 87 -0.45 -11.01 12.91
N PRO A 88 0.19 -11.80 12.03
CA PRO A 88 1.44 -11.42 11.37
C PRO A 88 1.17 -10.40 10.24
N ARG A 89 0.70 -9.21 10.61
CA ARG A 89 0.27 -8.12 9.73
C ARG A 89 1.35 -7.60 8.80
N ASP A 90 2.62 -7.88 9.10
CA ASP A 90 3.79 -7.64 8.26
C ASP A 90 3.97 -8.67 7.13
N ARG A 91 3.13 -9.71 7.08
CA ARG A 91 3.03 -10.69 5.98
C ARG A 91 1.76 -10.56 5.13
N TYR A 92 0.76 -9.83 5.61
CA TYR A 92 -0.54 -9.75 4.96
C TYR A 92 -0.50 -9.25 3.51
N LEU A 93 0.40 -8.35 3.15
CA LEU A 93 0.49 -7.87 1.77
C LEU A 93 0.99 -8.96 0.82
N HIS A 94 1.90 -9.83 1.29
CA HIS A 94 2.34 -11.00 0.54
C HIS A 94 1.14 -11.95 0.31
N TRP A 95 0.43 -12.27 1.39
CA TRP A 95 -0.72 -13.18 1.32
C TRP A 95 -1.84 -12.66 0.43
N VAL A 96 -2.11 -11.35 0.45
CA VAL A 96 -3.10 -10.77 -0.46
C VAL A 96 -2.65 -10.87 -1.91
N ILE A 97 -1.38 -10.60 -2.24
CA ILE A 97 -0.87 -10.78 -3.61
C ILE A 97 -1.07 -12.23 -4.07
N GLU A 98 -0.68 -13.21 -3.24
CA GLU A 98 -0.82 -14.64 -3.54
C GLU A 98 -2.29 -15.06 -3.69
N ALA A 99 -3.17 -14.58 -2.81
CA ALA A 99 -4.60 -14.87 -2.87
C ALA A 99 -5.28 -14.31 -4.13
N LEU A 100 -4.75 -13.21 -4.67
CA LEU A 100 -5.19 -12.64 -5.95
C LEU A 100 -4.58 -13.37 -7.17
N GLY A 101 -3.65 -14.32 -6.95
CA GLY A 101 -3.01 -15.12 -7.98
C GLY A 101 -1.70 -14.55 -8.54
N GLY A 102 -1.13 -13.53 -7.88
CA GLY A 102 0.14 -12.91 -8.30
C GLY A 102 1.36 -13.59 -7.67
N THR A 103 2.51 -13.40 -8.28
CA THR A 103 3.80 -13.88 -7.77
C THR A 103 4.44 -12.81 -6.91
N VAL A 104 4.73 -13.10 -5.64
CA VAL A 104 5.39 -12.13 -4.75
C VAL A 104 6.88 -12.06 -5.06
N ILE A 105 7.40 -10.84 -5.22
CA ILE A 105 8.83 -10.57 -5.33
C ILE A 105 9.33 -9.92 -4.06
N ASP A 106 10.17 -10.64 -3.31
CA ASP A 106 10.84 -10.11 -2.12
C ASP A 106 12.12 -9.36 -2.51
N TYR A 107 12.36 -8.21 -1.87
CA TYR A 107 13.46 -7.31 -2.20
C TYR A 107 13.79 -6.38 -1.02
N ALA A 108 14.93 -5.69 -1.08
CA ALA A 108 15.43 -4.90 0.05
C ALA A 108 14.51 -3.75 0.51
N GLY A 109 13.58 -3.31 -0.35
CA GLY A 109 12.69 -2.17 -0.13
C GLY A 109 11.38 -2.49 0.60
N VAL A 110 10.98 -3.76 0.75
CA VAL A 110 9.63 -4.17 1.19
C VAL A 110 9.16 -3.45 2.48
N TYR A 111 10.06 -3.34 3.46
CA TYR A 111 9.78 -2.76 4.79
C TYR A 111 10.42 -1.38 5.01
N LYS A 112 10.90 -0.73 3.95
CA LYS A 112 11.61 0.55 4.04
C LYS A 112 10.64 1.74 3.99
N CYS A 113 11.18 2.93 4.28
CA CYS A 113 10.44 4.18 4.20
C CYS A 113 10.45 4.68 2.75
N CYS A 114 9.33 5.18 2.25
CA CYS A 114 9.27 5.76 0.90
C CYS A 114 9.96 7.12 0.80
N GLY A 115 10.25 7.79 1.92
CA GLY A 115 10.85 9.12 1.97
C GLY A 115 9.85 10.27 1.93
N PHE A 116 8.54 10.02 1.83
CA PHE A 116 7.53 11.09 1.76
C PHE A 116 7.58 12.11 2.92
N PRO A 117 7.69 11.71 4.20
CA PRO A 117 7.61 12.67 5.31
C PRO A 117 8.72 13.74 5.32
N ILE A 118 9.85 13.47 4.68
CA ILE A 118 11.00 14.38 4.65
C ILE A 118 11.13 15.13 3.32
N ILE A 119 10.22 14.93 2.34
CA ILE A 119 10.41 15.49 0.99
C ILE A 119 10.51 17.02 0.97
N THR A 120 9.78 17.70 1.87
CA THR A 120 9.80 19.18 1.98
C THR A 120 11.02 19.71 2.73
N MET A 121 11.63 18.90 3.60
CA MET A 121 12.76 19.29 4.45
C MET A 121 14.11 18.86 3.87
N ASN A 122 14.17 17.67 3.30
CA ASN A 122 15.34 17.08 2.67
C ASN A 122 14.92 16.28 1.43
N LYS A 123 14.66 17.02 0.35
CA LYS A 123 14.20 16.48 -0.93
C LYS A 123 15.17 15.46 -1.50
N GLU A 124 16.47 15.73 -1.46
CA GLU A 124 17.49 14.83 -2.01
C GLU A 124 17.47 13.46 -1.30
N ALA A 125 17.44 13.45 0.03
CA ALA A 125 17.35 12.20 0.79
C ALA A 125 16.05 11.43 0.49
N SER A 126 14.91 12.13 0.40
CA SER A 126 13.63 11.54 0.03
C SER A 126 13.68 10.86 -1.35
N LEU A 127 14.18 11.58 -2.36
CA LEU A 127 14.30 11.08 -3.72
C LEU A 127 15.29 9.92 -3.83
N LYS A 128 16.40 9.97 -3.10
CA LYS A 128 17.37 8.88 -3.04
C LYS A 128 16.78 7.62 -2.41
N GLN A 129 15.95 7.74 -1.38
CA GLN A 129 15.24 6.60 -0.78
C GLN A 129 14.23 6.00 -1.78
N ALA A 130 13.36 6.82 -2.35
CA ALA A 130 12.37 6.38 -3.33
C ALA A 130 13.04 5.68 -4.53
N GLY A 131 14.03 6.35 -5.15
CA GLY A 131 14.73 5.83 -6.31
C GLY A 131 15.50 4.53 -6.01
N ARG A 132 16.13 4.42 -4.83
CA ARG A 132 16.79 3.17 -4.42
C ARG A 132 15.80 2.02 -4.33
N HIS A 133 14.67 2.20 -3.65
CA HIS A 133 13.71 1.12 -3.44
C HIS A 133 12.99 0.69 -4.73
N LEU A 134 12.77 1.63 -5.66
CA LEU A 134 12.29 1.31 -7.00
C LEU A 134 13.35 0.55 -7.80
N GLY A 135 14.62 0.96 -7.70
CA GLY A 135 15.75 0.23 -8.27
C GLY A 135 15.89 -1.19 -7.73
N ASP A 136 15.83 -1.35 -6.41
CA ASP A 136 15.89 -2.65 -5.74
C ASP A 136 14.79 -3.61 -6.26
N ALA A 137 13.59 -3.09 -6.54
CA ALA A 137 12.48 -3.86 -7.09
C ALA A 137 12.68 -4.23 -8.57
N LEU A 138 13.22 -3.32 -9.37
CA LEU A 138 13.58 -3.59 -10.77
C LEU A 138 14.65 -4.66 -10.87
N ASP A 139 15.67 -4.59 -10.01
CA ASP A 139 16.78 -5.54 -9.98
C ASP A 139 16.33 -6.93 -9.50
N ALA A 140 15.24 -7.00 -8.72
CA ALA A 140 14.55 -8.23 -8.34
C ALA A 140 13.50 -8.67 -9.38
N GLU A 141 13.43 -7.97 -10.52
CA GLU A 141 12.51 -8.23 -11.62
C GLU A 141 11.02 -8.19 -11.25
N ALA A 142 10.60 -7.26 -10.39
CA ALA A 142 9.18 -7.00 -10.19
C ALA A 142 8.58 -6.30 -11.43
N ASP A 143 7.38 -6.70 -11.84
CA ASP A 143 6.62 -6.07 -12.93
C ASP A 143 5.87 -4.82 -12.44
N CYS A 144 5.51 -4.79 -11.15
CA CYS A 144 4.98 -3.63 -10.46
C CYS A 144 5.21 -3.70 -8.94
N LEU A 145 5.06 -2.56 -8.27
CA LEU A 145 4.92 -2.49 -6.82
C LEU A 145 3.46 -2.33 -6.42
N VAL A 146 3.08 -2.88 -5.28
CA VAL A 146 1.80 -2.57 -4.61
C VAL A 146 2.04 -1.89 -3.27
N VAL A 147 1.31 -0.79 -3.05
CA VAL A 147 1.37 0.01 -1.81
C VAL A 147 -0.02 0.15 -1.17
N PRO A 148 -0.17 -0.07 0.15
CA PRO A 148 -1.42 0.20 0.87
C PRO A 148 -1.52 1.64 1.39
N CYS A 149 -0.53 2.49 1.11
CA CYS A 149 -0.43 3.86 1.61
C CYS A 149 -0.47 4.88 0.45
N PRO A 150 -1.43 5.83 0.44
CA PRO A 150 -1.51 6.86 -0.60
C PRO A 150 -0.27 7.74 -0.67
N LEU A 151 0.36 8.04 0.48
CA LEU A 151 1.58 8.85 0.51
C LEU A 151 2.80 8.11 -0.06
N CYS A 152 2.85 6.79 0.13
CA CYS A 152 3.86 5.96 -0.54
C CYS A 152 3.63 5.95 -2.05
N HIS A 153 2.37 5.80 -2.49
CA HIS A 153 2.02 5.89 -3.91
C HIS A 153 2.45 7.23 -4.50
N LEU A 154 2.10 8.35 -3.84
CA LEU A 154 2.52 9.68 -4.28
C LEU A 154 4.03 9.78 -4.39
N ASN A 155 4.81 9.36 -3.38
CA ASN A 155 6.26 9.53 -3.48
C ASN A 155 6.89 8.61 -4.54
N LEU A 156 6.45 7.35 -4.59
CA LEU A 156 7.05 6.33 -5.45
C LEU A 156 6.58 6.41 -6.90
N ASP A 157 5.43 7.00 -7.22
CA ASP A 157 4.98 7.25 -8.59
C ASP A 157 5.34 8.67 -9.06
N LEU A 158 4.85 9.70 -8.34
CA LEU A 158 4.97 11.09 -8.78
C LEU A 158 6.42 11.56 -8.92
N GLN A 159 7.29 11.09 -8.04
CA GLN A 159 8.66 11.59 -8.00
C GLN A 159 9.63 10.80 -8.88
N GLN A 160 9.21 9.70 -9.55
CA GLN A 160 10.14 8.88 -10.33
C GLN A 160 10.97 9.65 -11.35
N PRO A 161 10.41 10.62 -12.12
CA PRO A 161 11.21 11.36 -13.11
C PRO A 161 12.35 12.17 -12.47
N VAL A 162 12.19 12.61 -11.23
CA VAL A 162 13.23 13.36 -10.49
C VAL A 162 14.13 12.40 -9.72
N ALA A 163 13.58 11.35 -9.12
CA ALA A 163 14.31 10.32 -8.41
C ALA A 163 15.30 9.59 -9.34
N ALA A 164 14.90 9.28 -10.57
CA ALA A 164 15.74 8.67 -11.60
C ALA A 164 17.03 9.47 -11.84
N LYS A 165 16.95 10.81 -11.86
CA LYS A 165 18.11 11.69 -11.99
C LYS A 165 19.02 11.65 -10.76
N VAL A 166 18.43 11.56 -9.56
CA VAL A 166 19.19 11.48 -8.30
C VAL A 166 19.93 10.15 -8.17
N VAL A 167 19.33 9.05 -8.61
CA VAL A 167 19.96 7.72 -8.56
C VAL A 167 20.77 7.35 -9.81
N GLY A 168 20.72 8.20 -10.85
CA GLY A 168 21.48 8.01 -12.08
C GLY A 168 21.03 6.80 -12.92
N ARG A 169 19.78 6.37 -12.81
CA ARG A 169 19.22 5.26 -13.62
C ARG A 169 17.75 5.49 -13.94
N GLU A 170 17.31 4.92 -15.06
CA GLU A 170 15.89 4.76 -15.38
C GLU A 170 15.21 3.88 -14.32
N LEU A 171 14.01 4.27 -13.92
CA LEU A 171 13.19 3.52 -12.96
C LEU A 171 11.98 2.93 -13.68
N GLY A 172 11.01 3.77 -14.08
CA GLY A 172 9.86 3.33 -14.88
C GLY A 172 9.03 2.21 -14.23
N MET A 173 9.14 2.05 -12.91
CA MET A 173 8.51 0.95 -12.16
C MET A 173 7.04 1.30 -11.90
N PRO A 174 6.06 0.53 -12.39
CA PRO A 174 4.66 0.78 -12.08
C PRO A 174 4.37 0.64 -10.58
N VAL A 175 3.63 1.60 -10.01
CA VAL A 175 3.24 1.58 -8.59
C VAL A 175 1.72 1.58 -8.50
N LEU A 176 1.14 0.50 -8.00
CA LEU A 176 -0.30 0.36 -7.80
C LEU A 176 -0.67 0.61 -6.34
N HIS A 177 -1.78 1.30 -6.10
CA HIS A 177 -2.38 1.30 -4.77
C HIS A 177 -3.12 -0.03 -4.54
N LEU A 178 -3.14 -0.55 -3.30
CA LEU A 178 -3.75 -1.83 -2.96
C LEU A 178 -5.19 -2.05 -3.51
N PRO A 179 -6.14 -1.11 -3.40
CA PRO A 179 -7.47 -1.26 -4.01
C PRO A 179 -7.43 -1.38 -5.53
N GLN A 180 -6.43 -0.81 -6.21
CA GLN A 180 -6.27 -0.98 -7.66
C GLN A 180 -5.86 -2.42 -7.99
N LEU A 181 -4.91 -3.00 -7.25
CA LEU A 181 -4.52 -4.39 -7.42
C LEU A 181 -5.69 -5.35 -7.16
N VAL A 182 -6.40 -5.14 -6.04
CA VAL A 182 -7.59 -5.92 -5.68
C VAL A 182 -8.67 -5.77 -6.75
N GLY A 183 -9.02 -4.53 -7.13
CA GLY A 183 -10.05 -4.27 -8.12
C GLY A 183 -9.73 -4.87 -9.50
N LEU A 184 -8.46 -4.86 -9.91
CA LEU A 184 -8.00 -5.47 -11.15
C LEU A 184 -8.25 -6.99 -11.15
N ALA A 185 -7.92 -7.66 -10.04
CA ALA A 185 -8.15 -9.08 -9.85
C ALA A 185 -9.65 -9.45 -9.74
N LEU A 186 -10.47 -8.53 -9.22
CA LEU A 186 -11.93 -8.65 -9.19
C LEU A 186 -12.62 -8.32 -10.52
N GLY A 187 -11.83 -8.00 -11.57
CA GLY A 187 -12.31 -7.87 -12.95
C GLY A 187 -12.52 -6.43 -13.44
N LEU A 188 -12.24 -5.41 -12.62
CA LEU A 188 -12.28 -4.02 -13.08
C LEU A 188 -11.22 -3.77 -14.15
N SER A 189 -11.51 -2.85 -15.07
CA SER A 189 -10.55 -2.44 -16.11
C SER A 189 -9.53 -1.43 -15.57
N PRO A 190 -8.32 -1.34 -16.15
CA PRO A 190 -7.34 -0.30 -15.80
C PRO A 190 -7.90 1.13 -15.84
N LYS A 191 -8.85 1.39 -16.74
CA LYS A 191 -9.51 2.69 -16.89
C LYS A 191 -10.43 3.02 -15.70
N GLU A 192 -11.24 2.06 -15.25
CA GLU A 192 -12.10 2.23 -14.06
C GLU A 192 -11.27 2.45 -12.79
N LEU A 193 -10.09 1.83 -12.74
CA LEU A 193 -9.13 1.96 -11.64
C LEU A 193 -8.29 3.24 -11.71
N GLY A 194 -8.50 4.08 -12.73
CA GLY A 194 -7.81 5.36 -12.89
C GLY A 194 -6.31 5.24 -13.18
N MET A 195 -5.83 4.09 -13.67
CA MET A 195 -4.40 3.86 -13.96
C MET A 195 -3.84 4.79 -15.04
N ASN A 196 -4.72 5.36 -15.88
CA ASN A 196 -4.34 6.39 -16.85
C ASN A 196 -3.92 7.73 -16.23
N LYS A 197 -4.07 7.91 -14.92
CA LYS A 197 -3.66 9.10 -14.17
C LYS A 197 -2.31 8.96 -13.48
N HIS A 198 -1.69 7.77 -13.54
CA HIS A 198 -0.35 7.55 -12.99
C HIS A 198 0.69 8.36 -13.76
N ILE A 199 1.74 8.78 -13.05
CA ILE A 199 2.86 9.51 -13.65
C ILE A 199 3.74 8.53 -14.43
N VAL A 200 4.05 7.38 -13.84
CA VAL A 200 4.57 6.24 -14.57
C VAL A 200 3.41 5.44 -15.10
N LYS A 201 3.26 5.42 -16.43
CA LYS A 201 2.24 4.58 -17.07
C LYS A 201 2.48 3.13 -16.67
N PRO A 202 1.49 2.42 -16.09
CA PRO A 202 1.66 1.06 -15.62
C PRO A 202 1.53 0.08 -16.79
N THR A 203 2.37 0.24 -17.81
CA THR A 203 2.26 -0.45 -19.10
C THR A 203 2.39 -1.96 -18.93
N SER A 204 3.33 -2.45 -18.10
CA SER A 204 3.47 -3.88 -17.81
C SER A 204 2.16 -4.49 -17.28
N VAL A 205 1.47 -3.77 -16.39
CA VAL A 205 0.19 -4.20 -15.80
C VAL A 205 -0.95 -4.10 -16.81
N ILE A 206 -0.99 -3.04 -17.62
CA ILE A 206 -2.04 -2.85 -18.64
C ILE A 206 -1.91 -3.92 -19.73
N ASP A 207 -0.71 -4.15 -20.22
CA ASP A 207 -0.42 -5.14 -21.25
C ASP A 207 -0.71 -6.55 -20.73
N TRP A 208 -0.26 -6.86 -19.51
CA TRP A 208 -0.65 -8.08 -18.79
C TRP A 208 -2.17 -8.26 -18.76
N SER A 209 -2.91 -7.22 -18.35
CA SER A 209 -4.37 -7.30 -18.21
C SER A 209 -5.06 -7.57 -19.56
N THR A 210 -4.49 -7.09 -20.66
CA THR A 210 -5.02 -7.27 -22.00
C THR A 210 -4.76 -8.70 -22.51
N SER A 211 -3.54 -9.22 -22.29
CA SER A 211 -3.15 -10.59 -22.64
C SER A 211 -4.01 -11.63 -21.92
N VAL A 212 -4.26 -11.44 -20.62
CA VAL A 212 -5.10 -12.35 -19.83
C VAL A 212 -6.55 -12.32 -20.32
N VAL A 213 -7.13 -11.14 -20.57
CA VAL A 213 -8.51 -11.04 -21.09
C VAL A 213 -8.65 -11.77 -22.44
N ALA A 214 -7.68 -11.60 -23.35
CA ALA A 214 -7.66 -12.30 -24.63
C ALA A 214 -7.61 -13.82 -24.46
N SER A 215 -6.84 -14.33 -23.49
CA SER A 215 -6.75 -15.77 -23.20
C SER A 215 -8.00 -16.39 -22.57
N THR A 216 -8.79 -15.61 -21.83
CA THR A 216 -10.03 -16.09 -21.17
C THR A 216 -11.27 -16.02 -22.08
N ALA A 217 -11.18 -15.32 -23.20
CA ALA A 217 -12.27 -15.16 -24.18
C ALA A 217 -12.17 -16.12 -25.38
N ALA A 218 -11.08 -16.90 -25.46
CA ALA A 218 -10.85 -17.97 -26.43
C ALA A 218 -11.17 -19.33 -25.80
#